data_AF-A0A3S2XT09-F1
#
_entry.id   AF-A0A3S2XT09-F1
#
_cell.length_a   1.000
_cell.length_b   1.000
_cell.length_c   1.000
_cell.angle_alpha   90.00
_cell.angle_beta   90.00
_cell.angle_gamma   90.00
#
_symmetry.space_group_name_H-M   'P 1'
#
loop_
_entity.id
_entity.type
_entity.pdbx_description
1 polymer ?
#
loop_
_entity_poly.entity_id
_entity_poly.type
_entity_poly.pdbx_seq_one_letter_code
_entity_poly.pdbx_strand_id
1 'polypeptide(L)'
;MPGRDPDLVRALILRDCQPVVTEGAYRTLRDTAAEGRLETVEALRRLDAVPPDAMAEAVAGAFADLGCALDFTEETAAGAEDAVIGAVAARLDLGRVADPLLRDRLHERIGAALEALEDMGRMVFDEATETARLTDCP
;
A
#
# COMPACT_ATOMS: atom_id res chain seq x y z
N MET A 1 20.06 -4.40 29.77
CA MET A 1 18.87 -4.52 28.89
C MET A 1 19.39 -4.42 27.48
N PRO A 2 19.43 -5.54 26.72
CA PRO A 2 20.01 -5.53 25.39
C PRO A 2 19.05 -4.84 24.40
N GLY A 3 19.67 -4.24 23.39
CA GLY A 3 19.13 -3.20 22.52
C GLY A 3 17.88 -3.62 21.74
N ARG A 4 16.94 -2.68 21.67
CA ARG A 4 15.92 -2.63 20.62
C ARG A 4 16.66 -2.49 19.29
N ASP A 5 16.53 -3.48 18.43
CA ASP A 5 16.94 -3.37 17.03
C ASP A 5 15.79 -2.66 16.29
N PRO A 6 15.98 -1.43 15.78
CA PRO A 6 14.95 -0.67 15.06
C PRO A 6 14.52 -1.30 13.72
N ASP A 7 15.03 -2.50 13.40
CA ASP A 7 14.77 -3.24 12.17
C ASP A 7 13.53 -4.14 12.20
N LEU A 8 12.81 -4.24 13.33
CA LEU A 8 11.58 -5.07 13.42
C LEU A 8 10.28 -4.29 13.16
N VAL A 9 10.23 -3.00 13.48
CA VAL A 9 9.16 -2.09 12.98
C VAL A 9 9.33 -1.83 11.47
N ARG A 10 10.51 -2.18 10.93
CA ARG A 10 10.78 -2.30 9.50
C ARG A 10 10.20 -3.55 8.84
N ALA A 11 9.58 -4.47 9.57
CA ALA A 11 8.95 -5.64 8.94
C ALA A 11 7.64 -5.28 8.20
N LEU A 12 7.05 -4.11 8.50
CA LEU A 12 6.06 -3.45 7.63
C LEU A 12 6.65 -2.25 6.86
N ILE A 13 7.98 -2.21 6.69
CA ILE A 13 8.66 -1.33 5.75
C ILE A 13 8.97 -2.17 4.51
N LEU A 14 8.18 -1.93 3.46
CA LEU A 14 8.60 -1.89 2.05
C LEU A 14 9.85 -2.73 1.78
N ARG A 15 9.69 -4.05 1.63
CA ARG A 15 10.79 -4.89 1.14
C ARG A 15 11.06 -4.52 -0.33
N ASP A 16 12.07 -3.66 -0.47
CA ASP A 16 12.86 -3.36 -1.67
C ASP A 16 12.09 -3.02 -2.94
N CYS A 17 11.91 -1.71 -3.20
CA CYS A 17 12.02 -1.15 -4.56
C CYS A 17 12.23 0.38 -4.50
N GLN A 18 13.48 0.85 -4.61
CA GLN A 18 13.71 2.17 -5.19
C GLN A 18 13.75 2.04 -6.71
N PRO A 19 12.74 2.54 -7.45
CA PRO A 19 13.01 3.13 -8.74
C PRO A 19 13.24 4.61 -8.51
N VAL A 20 14.50 5.03 -8.60
CA VAL A 20 14.82 6.43 -8.91
C VAL A 20 14.23 6.70 -10.30
N VAL A 21 13.00 7.20 -10.36
CA VAL A 21 12.35 7.60 -11.61
C VAL A 21 13.03 8.88 -12.10
N THR A 22 14.17 8.73 -12.76
CA THR A 22 14.80 9.82 -13.50
C THR A 22 13.93 10.18 -14.70
N GLU A 23 14.00 11.44 -15.12
CA GLU A 23 13.27 12.05 -16.25
C GLU A 23 13.36 11.23 -17.57
N GLY A 24 14.36 10.35 -17.70
CA GLY A 24 14.50 9.39 -18.79
C GLY A 24 13.46 8.26 -18.84
N ALA A 25 12.94 7.81 -17.69
CA ALA A 25 11.88 6.79 -17.62
C ALA A 25 10.55 7.27 -18.19
N TYR A 26 10.24 8.57 -18.03
CA TYR A 26 9.08 9.22 -18.64
C TYR A 26 9.17 9.25 -20.17
N ARG A 27 10.36 9.37 -20.76
CA ARG A 27 10.54 9.31 -22.22
C ARG A 27 10.36 7.90 -22.77
N THR A 28 10.83 6.86 -22.07
CA THR A 28 10.64 5.47 -22.48
C THR A 28 9.18 5.01 -22.34
N LEU A 29 8.45 5.52 -21.34
CA LEU A 29 7.01 5.29 -21.18
C LEU A 29 6.18 5.90 -22.33
N ARG A 30 6.65 7.01 -22.90
CA ARG A 30 5.99 7.72 -24.01
C ARG A 30 6.07 6.96 -25.34
N ASP A 31 7.09 6.14 -25.55
CA ASP A 31 7.31 5.44 -26.83
C ASP A 31 6.68 4.03 -26.89
N THR A 32 6.13 3.51 -25.79
CA THR A 32 5.49 2.17 -25.74
C THR A 32 3.98 2.26 -25.55
N ALA A 33 3.31 3.01 -26.43
CA ALA A 33 1.86 3.08 -26.51
C ALA A 33 1.32 2.01 -27.47
N ALA A 34 0.62 1.01 -26.93
CA ALA A 34 -0.49 0.36 -27.60
C ALA A 34 -1.35 -0.34 -26.54
N GLU A 35 -2.35 0.39 -26.06
CA GLU A 35 -3.52 -0.09 -25.30
C GLU A 35 -3.30 -0.50 -23.83
N GLY A 36 -2.29 -1.30 -23.47
CA GLY A 36 -2.13 -1.78 -22.09
C GLY A 36 -1.59 -0.76 -21.06
N ARG A 37 -0.89 0.29 -21.51
CA ARG A 37 -0.31 1.33 -20.63
C ARG A 37 -1.17 2.57 -20.44
N LEU A 38 -2.17 2.79 -21.29
CA LEU A 38 -3.07 3.94 -21.11
C LEU A 38 -3.91 3.77 -19.85
N GLU A 39 -4.43 2.56 -19.62
CA GLU A 39 -5.12 2.20 -18.38
C GLU A 39 -4.22 2.36 -17.16
N THR A 40 -2.96 1.88 -17.21
CA THR A 40 -1.98 2.10 -16.13
C THR A 40 -1.71 3.58 -15.89
N VAL A 41 -1.50 4.39 -16.93
CA VAL A 41 -1.22 5.83 -16.79
C VAL A 41 -2.44 6.57 -16.23
N GLU A 42 -3.65 6.21 -16.65
CA GLU A 42 -4.87 6.76 -16.09
C GLU A 42 -5.05 6.35 -14.63
N ALA A 43 -4.82 5.08 -14.28
CA ALA A 43 -4.85 4.59 -12.91
C ALA A 43 -3.81 5.31 -12.04
N LEU A 44 -2.59 5.52 -12.53
CA LEU A 44 -1.55 6.29 -11.84
C LEU A 44 -1.98 7.75 -11.62
N ARG A 45 -2.58 8.40 -12.64
CA ARG A 45 -3.10 9.77 -12.48
C ARG A 45 -4.23 9.86 -11.49
N ARG A 46 -5.17 8.89 -11.52
CA ARG A 46 -6.25 8.79 -10.53
C ARG A 46 -5.66 8.60 -9.15
N LEU A 47 -4.73 7.66 -9.01
CA LEU A 47 -4.01 7.39 -7.78
C LEU A 47 -3.34 8.64 -7.25
N ASP A 48 -2.54 9.38 -8.04
CA ASP A 48 -1.87 10.61 -7.60
C ASP A 48 -2.86 11.75 -7.26
N ALA A 49 -4.05 11.74 -7.83
CA ALA A 49 -5.11 12.70 -7.50
C ALA A 49 -5.86 12.38 -6.20
N VAL A 50 -5.72 11.17 -5.64
CA VAL A 50 -6.34 10.81 -4.35
C VAL A 50 -5.69 11.64 -3.24
N PRO A 51 -6.45 12.42 -2.45
CA PRO A 51 -5.89 13.14 -1.31
C PRO A 51 -5.47 12.18 -0.18
N PRO A 52 -4.52 12.57 0.70
CA PRO A 52 -4.04 11.71 1.79
C PRO A 52 -5.16 11.15 2.67
N ASP A 53 -6.12 11.98 3.07
CA ASP A 53 -7.24 11.55 3.92
C ASP A 53 -8.12 10.50 3.22
N ALA A 54 -8.39 10.67 1.93
CA ALA A 54 -9.15 9.67 1.16
C ALA A 54 -8.36 8.37 0.96
N MET A 55 -7.03 8.45 0.90
CA MET A 55 -6.17 7.25 0.89
C MET A 55 -6.26 6.52 2.23
N ALA A 56 -6.17 7.24 3.35
CA ALA A 56 -6.33 6.66 4.69
C ALA A 56 -7.70 5.99 4.86
N GLU A 57 -8.80 6.61 4.40
CA GLU A 57 -10.12 5.98 4.41
C GLU A 57 -10.22 4.76 3.49
N ALA A 58 -9.55 4.77 2.34
CA ALA A 58 -9.50 3.61 1.46
C ALA A 58 -8.76 2.44 2.11
N VAL A 59 -7.64 2.70 2.80
CA VAL A 59 -6.89 1.70 3.56
C VAL A 59 -7.70 1.17 4.74
N ALA A 60 -8.30 2.04 5.56
CA ALA A 60 -9.15 1.61 6.66
C ALA A 60 -10.33 0.77 6.17
N GLY A 61 -10.96 1.18 5.07
CA GLY A 61 -12.02 0.39 4.48
C GLY A 61 -11.55 -0.96 3.94
N ALA A 62 -10.37 -1.04 3.33
CA ALA A 62 -9.78 -2.30 2.88
C ALA A 62 -9.52 -3.25 4.05
N PHE A 63 -9.01 -2.73 5.16
CA PHE A 63 -8.86 -3.50 6.40
C PHE A 63 -10.19 -4.02 6.92
N ALA A 64 -11.24 -3.18 6.92
CA ALA A 64 -12.57 -3.60 7.32
C ALA A 64 -13.12 -4.73 6.43
N ASP A 65 -12.91 -4.64 5.11
CA ASP A 65 -13.32 -5.68 4.15
C ASP A 65 -12.56 -7.01 4.38
N LEU A 66 -11.31 -6.94 4.84
CA LEU A 66 -10.46 -8.10 5.13
C LEU A 66 -10.61 -8.67 6.55
N GLY A 67 -11.53 -8.12 7.35
CA GLY A 67 -11.84 -8.63 8.69
C GLY A 67 -11.22 -7.85 9.84
N CYS A 68 -10.91 -6.56 9.63
CA CYS A 68 -10.49 -5.58 10.65
C CYS A 68 -9.12 -5.81 11.31
N ALA A 69 -8.55 -6.99 11.12
CA ALA A 69 -7.25 -7.39 11.61
C ALA A 69 -6.52 -8.14 10.50
N LEU A 70 -5.27 -7.76 10.27
CA LEU A 70 -4.40 -8.44 9.33
C LEU A 70 -3.19 -8.99 10.07
N ASP A 71 -2.89 -10.25 9.79
CA ASP A 71 -1.72 -10.98 10.28
C ASP A 71 -0.64 -10.91 9.19
N PHE A 72 0.55 -10.44 9.57
CA PHE A 72 1.70 -10.27 8.68
C PHE A 72 2.84 -11.23 9.00
N THR A 73 2.55 -12.35 9.66
CA THR A 73 3.53 -13.43 9.86
C THR A 73 4.22 -13.81 8.55
N GLU A 74 5.49 -14.24 8.61
CA GLU A 74 6.27 -14.59 7.42
C GLU A 74 5.56 -15.57 6.46
N GLU A 75 4.70 -16.46 7.00
CA GLU A 75 3.91 -17.43 6.22
C GLU A 75 2.77 -16.79 5.43
N THR A 76 2.22 -15.68 5.90
CA THR A 76 1.02 -15.03 5.33
C THR A 76 1.29 -13.65 4.72
N ALA A 77 2.43 -13.03 5.02
CA ALA A 77 2.77 -11.66 4.62
C ALA A 77 2.58 -11.38 3.12
N ALA A 78 3.07 -12.28 2.24
CA ALA A 78 2.92 -12.10 0.80
C ALA A 78 1.44 -12.11 0.35
N GLY A 79 0.63 -12.98 0.93
CA GLY A 79 -0.80 -13.07 0.64
C GLY A 79 -1.62 -11.93 1.26
N ALA A 80 -1.23 -11.49 2.46
CA ALA A 80 -1.84 -10.36 3.16
C ALA A 80 -1.56 -9.05 2.41
N GLU A 81 -0.33 -8.82 1.95
CA GLU A 81 0.03 -7.65 1.15
C GLU A 81 -0.76 -7.60 -0.16
N ASP A 82 -0.82 -8.71 -0.91
CA ASP A 82 -1.61 -8.82 -2.13
C ASP A 82 -3.09 -8.53 -1.90
N ALA A 83 -3.64 -9.03 -0.79
CA ALA A 83 -5.03 -8.81 -0.41
C ALA A 83 -5.30 -7.33 -0.09
N VAL A 84 -4.42 -6.67 0.65
CA VAL A 84 -4.54 -5.23 0.98
C VAL A 84 -4.43 -4.38 -0.28
N ILE A 85 -3.41 -4.61 -1.09
CA ILE A 85 -3.20 -3.87 -2.35
C ILE A 85 -4.42 -4.02 -3.26
N GLY A 86 -4.92 -5.26 -3.41
CA GLY A 86 -6.11 -5.54 -4.20
C GLY A 86 -7.38 -4.86 -3.67
N ALA A 87 -7.59 -4.91 -2.35
CA ALA A 87 -8.74 -4.28 -1.70
C ALA A 87 -8.70 -2.75 -1.81
N VAL A 88 -7.55 -2.11 -1.57
CA VAL A 88 -7.39 -0.66 -1.72
C VAL A 88 -7.57 -0.24 -3.18
N ALA A 89 -7.00 -0.97 -4.13
CA ALA A 89 -7.17 -0.68 -5.56
C ALA A 89 -8.62 -0.76 -6.00
N ALA A 90 -9.37 -1.75 -5.51
CA ALA A 90 -10.79 -1.89 -5.78
C ALA A 90 -11.58 -0.69 -5.23
N ARG A 91 -11.26 -0.23 -4.02
CA ARG A 91 -11.93 0.93 -3.39
C ARG A 91 -11.63 2.26 -4.10
N LEU A 92 -10.47 2.38 -4.71
CA LEU A 92 -10.05 3.55 -5.47
C LEU A 92 -10.43 3.49 -6.97
N ASP A 93 -11.14 2.43 -7.40
CA ASP A 93 -11.53 2.19 -8.80
C ASP A 93 -10.32 2.26 -9.76
N LEU A 94 -9.21 1.65 -9.34
CA LEU A 94 -7.97 1.56 -10.12
C LEU A 94 -7.92 0.31 -11.01
N GLY A 95 -8.93 -0.56 -10.91
CA GLY A 95 -8.99 -1.82 -11.66
C GLY A 95 -7.98 -2.86 -11.18
N ARG A 96 -7.63 -3.80 -12.06
CA ARG A 96 -6.66 -4.86 -11.74
C ARG A 96 -5.25 -4.29 -11.71
N VAL A 97 -4.62 -4.32 -10.55
CA VAL A 97 -3.21 -3.94 -10.38
C VAL A 97 -2.29 -5.07 -10.86
N ALA A 98 -2.17 -5.22 -12.18
CA ALA A 98 -1.22 -6.14 -12.80
C ALA A 98 0.08 -5.44 -13.22
N ASP A 99 0.05 -4.10 -13.35
CA ASP A 99 1.21 -3.30 -13.72
C ASP A 99 2.11 -3.08 -12.49
N PRO A 100 3.40 -3.45 -12.55
CA PRO A 100 4.33 -3.26 -11.44
C PRO A 100 4.46 -1.81 -11.00
N LEU A 101 4.42 -0.83 -11.92
CA LEU A 101 4.56 0.59 -11.57
C LEU A 101 3.37 1.10 -10.76
N LEU A 102 2.16 0.70 -11.14
CA LEU A 102 0.95 1.04 -10.38
C LEU A 102 0.98 0.36 -9.01
N ARG A 103 1.44 -0.90 -8.96
CA ARG A 103 1.58 -1.65 -7.71
C ARG A 103 2.55 -0.97 -6.75
N ASP A 104 3.75 -0.64 -7.21
CA ASP A 104 4.79 -0.02 -6.39
C ASP A 104 4.31 1.35 -5.86
N ARG A 105 3.66 2.14 -6.73
CA ARG A 105 3.12 3.44 -6.34
C ARG A 105 1.98 3.31 -5.33
N LEU A 106 1.12 2.32 -5.51
CA LEU A 106 0.03 2.06 -4.58
C LEU A 106 0.56 1.56 -3.23
N HIS A 107 1.56 0.68 -3.23
CA HIS A 107 2.23 0.21 -2.02
C HIS A 107 2.82 1.40 -1.23
N GLU A 108 3.58 2.29 -1.86
CA GLU A 108 4.14 3.49 -1.22
C GLU A 108 3.05 4.34 -0.55
N ARG A 109 1.93 4.55 -1.25
CA ARG A 109 0.81 5.34 -0.72
C ARG A 109 0.04 4.64 0.39
N ILE A 110 -0.08 3.32 0.34
CA ILE A 110 -0.67 2.53 1.43
C ILE A 110 0.19 2.64 2.67
N GLY A 111 1.52 2.51 2.55
CA GLY A 111 2.45 2.68 3.67
C GLY A 111 2.27 4.03 4.38
N ALA A 112 2.27 5.13 3.62
CA ALA A 112 2.05 6.47 4.19
C ALA A 112 0.66 6.63 4.84
N ALA A 113 -0.37 5.97 4.31
CA ALA A 113 -1.70 6.01 4.88
C ALA A 113 -1.84 5.17 6.15
N LEU A 114 -1.13 4.04 6.23
CA LEU A 114 -1.02 3.23 7.44
C LEU A 114 -0.36 4.02 8.56
N GLU A 115 0.76 4.69 8.29
CA GLU A 115 1.42 5.59 9.26
C GLU A 115 0.47 6.70 9.73
N ALA A 116 -0.27 7.33 8.82
CA ALA A 116 -1.25 8.35 9.18
C ALA A 116 -2.40 7.81 10.06
N LEU A 117 -2.88 6.59 9.79
CA LEU A 117 -3.91 5.95 10.61
C LEU A 117 -3.41 5.63 12.02
N GLU A 118 -2.15 5.22 12.15
CA GLU A 118 -1.50 5.00 13.44
C GLU A 118 -1.32 6.31 14.22
N ASP A 119 -0.83 7.37 13.57
CA ASP A 119 -0.68 8.71 14.16
C ASP A 119 -2.02 9.29 14.65
N MET A 120 -3.11 8.99 13.93
CA MET A 120 -4.47 9.35 14.33
C MET A 120 -5.05 8.47 15.44
N GLY A 121 -4.36 7.40 15.84
CA GLY A 121 -4.82 6.43 16.82
C GLY A 121 -6.00 5.56 16.33
N ARG A 122 -6.19 5.47 15.01
CA ARG A 122 -7.25 4.67 14.36
C ARG A 122 -6.81 3.26 13.99
N MET A 123 -5.51 3.02 14.06
CA MET A 123 -4.90 1.72 13.84
C MET A 123 -3.87 1.46 14.93
N VAL A 124 -3.74 0.20 15.33
CA VAL A 124 -2.70 -0.27 16.25
C VAL A 124 -1.96 -1.41 15.58
N PHE A 125 -0.64 -1.32 15.55
CA PHE A 125 0.25 -2.41 15.18
C PHE A 125 0.78 -3.10 16.44
N ASP A 126 0.51 -4.39 16.58
CA ASP A 126 1.07 -5.22 17.63
C ASP A 126 2.32 -5.93 17.11
N GLU A 127 3.49 -5.38 17.45
CA GLU A 127 4.80 -5.94 17.09
C GLU A 127 4.99 -7.38 17.59
N ALA A 128 4.36 -7.78 18.70
CA ALA A 128 4.55 -9.11 19.27
C ALA A 128 3.80 -10.20 18.49
N THR A 129 2.71 -9.82 17.84
CA THR A 129 1.88 -10.73 17.04
C THR A 129 1.96 -10.44 15.54
N GLU A 130 2.70 -9.42 15.13
CA GLU A 130 2.78 -8.93 13.75
C GLU A 130 1.37 -8.67 13.17
N THR A 131 0.45 -8.16 14.00
CA THR A 131 -0.93 -7.86 13.59
C THR A 131 -1.22 -6.38 13.56
N ALA A 132 -1.80 -5.89 12.46
CA ALA A 132 -2.36 -4.54 12.38
C ALA A 132 -3.88 -4.61 12.53
N ARG A 133 -4.45 -3.74 13.38
CA ARG A 133 -5.89 -3.73 13.67
C ARG A 133 -6.44 -2.32 13.68
N LEU A 134 -7.65 -2.15 13.13
CA LEU A 134 -8.39 -0.90 13.27
C LEU A 134 -9.00 -0.79 14.67
N THR A 135 -8.87 0.36 15.29
CA THR A 135 -9.49 0.64 16.60
C THR A 135 -11.00 0.87 16.48
N ASP A 136 -11.44 1.34 15.31
CA ASP A 136 -12.82 1.73 15.05
C ASP A 136 -13.65 0.58 14.46
N CYS A 137 -13.09 -0.63 14.37
CA CYS A 137 -13.84 -1.78 13.90
C CYS A 137 -14.84 -2.28 14.97
N PRO A 138 -16.05 -2.65 14.57
CA PRO A 138 -17.11 -3.10 15.47
C PRO A 138 -16.84 -4.48 16.10
#